data_AF-A0A2G6KCR9-F1
#
_entry.id   AF-A0A2G6KCR9-F1
#
_cell.length_a   1.000
_cell.length_b   1.000
_cell.length_c   1.000
_cell.angle_alpha   90.00
_cell.angle_beta   90.00
_cell.angle_gamma   90.00
#
_symmetry.space_group_name_H-M   'P 1'
#
loop_
_entity.id
_entity.type
_entity.pdbx_description
1 polymer ?
#
loop_
_entity_poly.entity_id
_entity_poly.type
_entity_poly.pdbx_seq_one_letter_code
_entity_poly.pdbx_strand_id
1 'polypeptide(L)' 'MSHLTRDQLDAGLSHIQASPTEVGTLEMIVRRPAVDEREVVDRAELVVGRGVVGDNYVDRPSRTQPDGGP' A
#
# COMPACT_ATOMS: atom_id res chain seq x y z
N MET A 1 4.16 20.27 13.95
CA MET A 1 3.47 19.03 14.36
C MET A 1 4.39 18.30 15.34
N SER A 2 3.88 17.81 16.48
CA SER A 2 4.72 16.97 17.35
C SER A 2 4.74 15.54 16.82
N HIS A 3 5.91 14.89 16.89
CA HIS A 3 6.03 13.49 16.56
C HIS A 3 5.65 12.66 17.80
N LEU A 4 4.89 11.59 17.58
CA LEU A 4 4.57 10.64 18.63
C LEU A 4 5.81 9.85 19.04
N THR A 5 5.90 9.49 20.31
CA THR A 5 6.91 8.53 20.78
C THR A 5 6.53 7.12 20.31
N ARG A 6 7.48 6.19 20.37
CA ARG A 6 7.23 4.78 20.08
C ARG A 6 6.09 4.22 20.95
N ASP A 7 6.14 4.46 22.26
CA ASP A 7 5.12 3.95 23.19
C ASP A 7 3.71 4.47 22.85
N GLN A 8 3.62 5.71 22.36
CA GLN A 8 2.35 6.29 21.91
C GLN A 8 1.84 5.65 20.61
N LEU A 9 2.73 5.24 19.70
CA LEU A 9 2.37 4.48 18.51
C LEU A 9 1.96 3.05 18.87
N ASP A 10 2.73 2.38 19.72
CA ASP A 10 2.50 1.00 20.17
C ASP A 10 1.15 0.89 20.92
N ALA A 11 0.74 1.92 21.65
CA ALA A 11 -0.58 1.98 22.30
C ALA A 11 -1.77 1.85 21.33
N GLY A 12 -1.60 2.25 20.06
CA GLY A 12 -2.63 2.11 19.02
C GLY A 12 -2.63 0.75 18.32
N LEU A 13 -1.59 -0.05 18.49
CA LEU A 13 -1.39 -1.27 17.70
C LEU A 13 -2.47 -2.33 17.96
N SER A 14 -2.88 -2.51 19.22
CA SER A 14 -3.92 -3.48 19.57
C SER A 14 -5.26 -3.18 18.88
N HIS A 15 -5.59 -1.90 18.67
CA HIS A 15 -6.79 -1.52 17.93
C HIS A 15 -6.68 -1.86 16.44
N ILE A 16 -5.52 -1.58 15.83
CA ILE A 16 -5.26 -1.91 14.42
C ILE A 16 -5.33 -3.42 14.19
N GLN A 17 -4.72 -4.21 15.08
CA GLN A 17 -4.72 -5.67 15.01
C GLN A 17 -6.10 -6.30 15.19
N ALA A 18 -7.03 -5.59 15.85
CA ALA A 18 -8.42 -6.03 15.99
C ALA A 18 -9.29 -5.76 14.75
N SER A 19 -8.73 -5.17 13.69
CA SER A 19 -9.46 -4.91 12.44
C SER A 19 -9.93 -6.21 11.78
N PRO A 20 -11.13 -6.25 11.18
CA PRO A 20 -11.58 -7.41 10.43
C PRO A 20 -10.62 -7.75 9.28
N THR A 21 -10.36 -9.05 9.07
CA THR A 21 -9.42 -9.50 8.02
C THR A 21 -10.10 -9.72 6.67
N GLU A 22 -11.38 -10.07 6.67
CA GLU A 22 -12.11 -10.50 5.47
C GLU A 22 -13.00 -9.41 4.87
N VAL A 23 -13.27 -8.34 5.61
CA VAL A 23 -14.24 -7.31 5.22
C VAL A 23 -13.71 -5.91 5.53
N GLY A 24 -14.05 -4.95 4.68
CA GLY A 24 -13.67 -3.56 4.86
C GLY A 24 -14.21 -2.66 3.74
N THR A 25 -14.07 -1.36 3.92
CA THR A 25 -14.49 -0.35 2.95
C THR A 25 -13.28 0.12 2.14
N LEU A 26 -13.40 0.14 0.82
CA LEU A 26 -12.42 0.76 -0.07
C LEU A 26 -12.81 2.22 -0.31
N GLU A 27 -12.27 3.11 0.50
CA GLU A 27 -12.56 4.55 0.44
C GLU A 27 -11.84 5.26 -0.73
N MET A 28 -10.69 4.75 -1.17
CA MET A 28 -9.88 5.40 -2.20
C MET A 28 -8.93 4.42 -2.88
N ILE A 29 -8.73 4.59 -4.19
CA ILE A 29 -7.71 3.87 -4.96
C ILE A 29 -6.71 4.90 -5.49
N VAL A 30 -5.42 4.65 -5.25
CA VAL A 30 -4.34 5.49 -5.77
C VAL A 30 -3.32 4.61 -6.47
N ARG A 31 -2.89 5.01 -7.66
CA ARG A 31 -1.75 4.41 -8.38
C ARG A 31 -0.63 5.42 -8.59
N ARG A 32 0.59 4.94 -8.75
CA ARG A 32 1.81 5.72 -8.97
C ARG A 32 2.33 5.42 -10.38
N PRO A 33 1.98 6.20 -11.40
CA PRO A 33 2.46 5.95 -12.75
C PRO A 33 3.98 6.18 -12.91
N ALA A 34 4.57 7.07 -12.08
CA ALA A 34 6.00 7.35 -12.06
C ALA A 34 6.50 7.70 -10.65
N VAL A 35 7.81 7.93 -10.49
CA VAL A 35 8.37 8.43 -9.23
C VAL A 35 7.75 9.79 -8.91
N ASP A 36 7.32 9.95 -7.66
CA ASP A 36 6.65 11.15 -7.14
C ASP A 36 5.27 11.49 -7.76
N GLU A 37 4.77 10.68 -8.68
CA GLU A 37 3.42 10.82 -9.23
C GLU A 37 2.40 9.98 -8.47
N ARG A 38 1.18 10.52 -8.36
CA ARG A 38 0.01 9.85 -7.76
C ARG A 38 -1.23 10.21 -8.55
N GLU A 39 -2.02 9.20 -8.87
CA GLU A 39 -3.31 9.35 -9.54
C GLU A 39 -4.37 8.64 -8.70
N VAL A 40 -5.43 9.38 -8.32
CA VAL A 40 -6.60 8.82 -7.67
C VAL A 40 -7.56 8.35 -8.76
N VAL A 41 -8.04 7.12 -8.65
CA VAL A 41 -8.95 6.52 -9.64
C VAL A 41 -10.19 5.95 -8.95
N ASP A 42 -11.33 6.00 -9.63
CA ASP A 42 -12.57 5.42 -9.12
C ASP A 42 -12.60 3.89 -9.28
N ARG A 43 -11.81 3.35 -10.22
CA ARG A 43 -11.72 1.92 -10.53
C ARG A 43 -10.31 1.55 -10.96
N ALA A 44 -9.89 0.33 -10.61
CA ALA A 44 -8.61 -0.23 -11.01
C ALA A 44 -8.73 -1.72 -11.36
N GLU A 45 -7.90 -2.17 -12.29
CA GLU A 45 -7.74 -3.58 -12.64
C GLU A 45 -6.50 -4.15 -11.96
N LEU A 46 -6.63 -5.33 -11.37
CA LEU A 46 -5.56 -6.05 -10.70
C LEU A 46 -5.18 -7.30 -11.50
N VAL A 47 -3.90 -7.42 -11.85
CA VAL A 47 -3.38 -8.55 -12.64
C VAL A 47 -2.28 -9.27 -11.85
N VAL A 48 -2.36 -10.60 -11.76
CA VAL A 48 -1.37 -11.43 -11.07
C VAL A 48 0.02 -11.23 -11.70
N GLY A 49 1.03 -11.02 -10.86
CA GLY A 49 2.41 -10.76 -11.29
C GLY A 49 2.68 -9.34 -11.79
N ARG A 50 1.64 -8.52 -12.02
CA ARG A 50 1.78 -7.11 -12.43
C ARG A 50 1.32 -6.10 -11.37
N GLY A 51 0.35 -6.47 -10.55
CA GLY A 51 -0.32 -5.54 -9.64
C GLY A 51 -1.34 -4.67 -10.37
N VAL A 52 -1.54 -3.45 -9.87
CA VAL A 52 -2.55 -2.51 -10.40
C VAL A 52 -2.12 -1.99 -11.76
N VAL A 53 -3.01 -2.10 -12.76
CA VAL A 53 -2.73 -1.61 -14.11
C VAL A 53 -2.51 -0.10 -14.11
N GLY A 54 -1.28 0.31 -14.48
CA GLY A 54 -0.87 1.72 -14.53
C GLY A 54 -0.13 2.19 -13.27
N ASP A 55 0.07 1.32 -12.27
CA ASP A 55 1.06 1.55 -11.21
C ASP A 55 2.45 1.13 -11.68
N ASN A 56 3.48 1.78 -11.16
CA ASN A 56 4.89 1.51 -11.44
C ASN A 56 5.48 0.40 -10.55
N TYR A 57 4.65 -0.36 -9.85
CA TYR A 57 5.05 -1.48 -8.99
C TYR A 57 6.06 -2.42 -9.67
N VAL A 58 5.76 -2.90 -10.89
CA VAL A 58 6.65 -3.79 -11.66
C VAL A 58 7.94 -3.12 -12.14
N ASP A 59 7.95 -1.80 -12.27
CA ASP A 59 9.12 -1.04 -12.70
C ASP A 59 10.12 -0.83 -11.55
N ARG A 60 9.71 -1.15 -10.31
CA ARG A 60 10.53 -1.12 -9.10
C ARG A 60 10.70 -2.53 -8.50
N PRO A 61 11.58 -3.36 -9.08
CA PRO A 61 11.88 -4.66 -8.48
C PRO A 61 12.47 -4.49 -7.08
N SER A 62 12.00 -5.31 -6.15
CA SER A 62 12.52 -5.30 -4.79
C SER A 62 13.94 -5.85 -4.76
N ARG A 63 14.84 -5.07 -4.16
CA ARG A 63 16.24 -5.47 -3.96
C ARG A 63 16.41 -6.48 -2.82
N THR A 64 15.37 -6.69 -2.02
CA THR A 64 15.41 -7.54 -0.82
C THR A 64 14.58 -8.81 -0.97
N GLN A 65 13.73 -8.92 -2.00
CA GLN A 65 13.04 -10.17 -2.28
C GLN A 65 13.96 -11.12 -3.07
N PRO A 66 14.07 -12.41 -2.67
CA PRO A 66 14.94 -13.38 -3.33
C PRO A 66 14.66 -13.58 -4.82
N ASP A 67 13.42 -13.39 -5.26
CA ASP A 67 12.97 -13.55 -6.65
C ASP A 67 13.04 -12.25 -7.46
N GLY A 68 13.46 -11.14 -6.84
CA GLY A 68 13.47 -9.83 -7.48
C GLY A 68 12.08 -9.36 -7.90
N GLY A 69 11.02 -9.97 -7.35
CA GLY A 69 9.64 -9.56 -7.60
C GLY A 69 9.44 -8.10 -7.21
N PRO A 70 8.43 -7.44 -7.79
CA PRO A 70 8.05 -6.12 -7.33
C PRO A 70 7.75 -6.11 -5.82
#